data_AF-A0A521QI25-F1
#
_entry.id   AF-A0A521QI25-F1
#
_cell.length_a   1.000
_cell.length_b   1.000
_cell.length_c   1.000
_cell.angle_alpha   90.00
_cell.angle_beta   90.00
_cell.angle_gamma   90.00
#
_symmetry.space_group_name_H-M   'P 1'
#
loop_
_entity.id
_entity.type
_entity.pdbx_description
1 polymer ?
#
loop_
_entity_poly.entity_id
_entity_poly.type
_entity_poly.pdbx_seq_one_letter_code
_entity_poly.pdbx_strand_id
1 'polypeptide(L)'
;MTMHDGEGHALTGATAEARDLFEHALELQRCYLGDPLEAIDRTITAAPGFAMAHITRGWMNLIGTEPRGFANARQSHANAAPLAKTPRERAHLEAMGQLANCDFHTAAATLQRLSIDHPRDLLALQIGHHIDFFVGDARMMRDRIARALPEWSEDRPGYHLLPAMHAFGLEECGDYVEAERQGRRAAALHPGDSWAQHAVAHVMEMQGRLKEGLAWMRDDPELWSRDSLLAIHNWWHTALYHLDLGEIDEVLTLYDGPIFGTKPPFSMTLGDAGALLWRLMLRGVDLGDRWDVLADLWTQVEGRSLYAFNDAHAVMAYVGAGRRSKAVEVIAALEEAAAGDNSNAIFSSQVALPVARAFLAFGDGDYTGCAALLLPVIPIAHRFGGSHAQRDVLDLTLIEAAFRADDEPLARAVTAERKAAKPHSVFTEAVFQRARAAAVVPA
;
A
#
# COMPACT_ATOMS: atom_id res chain seq x y z
N MET A 1 13.54 24.92 -29.73
CA MET A 1 13.51 23.49 -30.11
C MET A 1 12.64 22.77 -29.10
N THR A 2 11.70 21.95 -29.53
CA THR A 2 10.86 21.17 -28.61
C THR A 2 11.67 20.02 -28.05
N MET A 3 11.87 19.98 -26.74
CA MET A 3 12.52 18.87 -26.05
C MET A 3 11.55 17.68 -25.96
N HIS A 4 12.09 16.47 -25.95
CA HIS A 4 11.31 15.24 -25.80
C HIS A 4 11.93 14.34 -24.73
N ASP A 5 11.11 13.56 -24.02
CA ASP A 5 11.57 12.52 -23.09
C ASP A 5 12.19 11.32 -23.85
N GLY A 6 12.69 10.34 -23.10
CA GLY A 6 13.24 9.09 -23.66
C GLY A 6 12.27 8.31 -24.56
N GLU A 7 10.96 8.52 -24.38
CA GLU A 7 9.88 7.85 -25.13
C GLU A 7 9.33 8.69 -26.29
N GLY A 8 9.91 9.88 -26.51
CA GLY A 8 9.55 10.77 -27.62
C GLY A 8 8.32 11.65 -27.37
N HIS A 9 7.88 11.82 -26.12
CA HIS A 9 6.81 12.77 -25.80
C HIS A 9 7.38 14.18 -25.61
N ALA A 10 6.67 15.20 -26.12
CA ALA A 10 7.08 16.59 -25.97
C ALA A 10 7.08 17.05 -24.51
N LEU A 11 8.11 17.80 -24.13
CA LEU A 11 8.32 18.35 -22.79
C LEU A 11 8.22 19.88 -22.84
N THR A 12 7.04 20.42 -22.53
CA THR A 12 6.81 21.87 -22.58
C THR A 12 7.65 22.60 -21.55
N GLY A 13 8.44 23.57 -22.01
CA GLY A 13 9.24 24.45 -21.15
C GLY A 13 10.54 23.83 -20.63
N ALA A 14 10.89 22.61 -21.06
CA ALA A 14 12.16 21.97 -20.70
C ALA A 14 13.34 22.56 -21.48
N THR A 15 14.48 22.67 -20.80
CA THR A 15 15.81 22.84 -21.40
C THR A 15 16.49 21.47 -21.56
N ALA A 16 17.65 21.41 -22.22
CA ALA A 16 18.44 20.17 -22.29
C ALA A 16 18.87 19.69 -20.90
N GLU A 17 19.39 20.61 -20.07
CA GLU A 17 19.77 20.32 -18.68
C GLU A 17 18.57 19.83 -17.85
N ALA A 18 17.43 20.52 -17.92
CA ALA A 18 16.25 20.13 -17.15
C ALA A 18 15.66 18.79 -17.61
N ARG A 19 15.80 18.43 -18.90
CA ARG A 19 15.41 17.11 -19.40
C ARG A 19 16.23 16.00 -18.75
N ASP A 20 17.56 16.18 -18.67
CA ASP A 20 18.43 15.15 -18.09
C ASP A 20 18.21 15.01 -16.57
N LEU A 21 18.02 16.13 -15.85
CA LEU A 21 17.61 16.11 -14.44
C LEU A 21 16.25 15.43 -14.23
N PHE A 22 15.31 15.65 -15.15
CA PHE A 22 13.98 15.06 -15.10
C PHE A 22 14.01 13.54 -15.29
N GLU A 23 14.76 13.04 -16.26
CA GLU A 23 14.91 11.59 -16.47
C GLU A 23 15.54 10.92 -15.24
N HIS A 24 16.52 11.56 -14.61
CA HIS A 24 17.09 11.07 -13.34
C HIS A 24 16.06 11.04 -12.20
N ALA A 25 15.27 12.10 -12.04
CA ALA A 25 14.20 12.13 -11.03
C ALA A 25 13.15 11.02 -11.29
N LEU A 26 12.81 10.77 -12.55
CA LEU A 26 11.93 9.67 -12.92
C LEU A 26 12.55 8.30 -12.65
N GLU A 27 13.85 8.10 -12.91
CA GLU A 27 14.56 6.86 -12.58
C GLU A 27 14.50 6.55 -11.08
N LEU A 28 14.79 7.54 -10.23
CA LEU A 28 14.66 7.40 -8.77
C LEU A 28 13.23 7.02 -8.36
N GLN A 29 12.22 7.68 -8.91
CA GLN A 29 10.80 7.39 -8.62
C GLN A 29 10.38 6.01 -9.12
N ARG A 30 10.85 5.60 -10.30
CA ARG A 30 10.54 4.30 -10.93
C ARG A 30 11.04 3.15 -10.06
N CYS A 31 12.24 3.28 -9.51
CA CYS A 31 12.91 2.24 -8.73
C CYS A 31 12.75 2.41 -7.21
N TYR A 32 12.01 3.42 -6.75
CA TYR A 32 11.81 3.73 -5.32
C TYR A 32 13.13 4.02 -4.59
N LEU A 33 14.08 4.69 -5.23
CA LEU A 33 15.43 4.93 -4.70
C LEU A 33 15.63 6.37 -4.25
N GLY A 34 16.37 6.55 -3.14
CA GLY A 34 16.89 7.85 -2.71
C GLY A 34 15.80 8.89 -2.44
N ASP A 35 16.02 10.12 -2.90
CA ASP A 35 15.10 11.25 -2.77
C ASP A 35 14.65 11.76 -4.16
N PRO A 36 13.60 11.17 -4.76
CA PRO A 36 13.06 11.63 -6.03
C PRO A 36 12.44 13.04 -5.94
N LEU A 37 12.00 13.47 -4.76
CA LEU A 37 11.45 14.81 -4.54
C LEU A 37 12.52 15.89 -4.61
N GLU A 38 13.69 15.67 -4.02
CA GLU A 38 14.83 16.57 -4.16
C GLU A 38 15.27 16.68 -5.63
N ALA A 39 15.35 15.55 -6.33
CA ALA A 39 15.75 15.53 -7.74
C ALA A 39 14.76 16.30 -8.64
N ILE A 40 13.45 16.18 -8.40
CA ILE A 40 12.46 16.93 -9.18
C ILE A 40 12.44 18.42 -8.81
N ASP A 41 12.73 18.79 -7.56
CA ASP A 41 12.85 20.21 -7.16
C ASP A 41 14.04 20.91 -7.83
N ARG A 42 15.16 20.19 -8.00
CA ARG A 42 16.30 20.67 -8.80
C ARG A 42 15.92 20.87 -10.27
N THR A 43 15.13 19.95 -10.83
CA THR A 43 14.60 20.07 -12.20
C THR A 43 13.77 21.33 -12.37
N ILE A 44 12.87 21.62 -11.42
CA ILE A 44 12.01 22.81 -11.43
C ILE A 44 12.84 24.09 -11.29
N THR A 45 13.89 24.08 -10.48
CA THR A 45 14.79 25.24 -10.34
C THR A 45 15.53 25.54 -11.64
N ALA A 46 16.00 24.51 -12.35
CA ALA A 46 16.67 24.66 -13.65
C ALA A 46 15.72 25.15 -14.76
N ALA A 47 14.45 24.73 -14.73
CA ALA A 47 13.43 25.17 -15.70
C ALA A 47 12.05 25.38 -15.04
N PRO A 48 11.79 26.57 -14.47
CA PRO A 48 10.53 26.85 -13.77
C PRO A 48 9.28 26.74 -14.64
N GLY A 49 9.44 26.90 -15.97
CA GLY A 49 8.37 26.74 -16.96
C GLY A 49 8.11 25.30 -17.40
N PHE A 50 8.81 24.30 -16.85
CA PHE A 50 8.69 22.91 -17.25
C PHE A 50 7.44 22.25 -16.65
N ALA A 51 6.39 22.10 -17.46
CA ALA A 51 5.08 21.60 -17.02
C ALA A 51 5.14 20.21 -16.36
N MET A 52 5.78 19.23 -17.00
CA MET A 52 5.85 17.86 -16.49
C MET A 52 6.67 17.73 -15.21
N ALA A 53 7.61 18.64 -14.94
CA ALA A 53 8.37 18.62 -13.68
C ALA A 53 7.46 18.96 -12.48
N HIS A 54 6.64 20.01 -12.59
CA HIS A 54 5.64 20.34 -11.57
C HIS A 54 4.59 19.25 -11.41
N ILE A 55 4.10 18.67 -12.51
CA ILE A 55 3.14 17.56 -12.48
C ILE A 55 3.74 16.34 -11.74
N THR A 56 4.97 15.97 -12.07
CA THR A 56 5.64 14.81 -11.46
C THR A 56 5.88 15.03 -9.98
N ARG A 57 6.32 16.24 -9.58
CA ARG A 57 6.42 16.61 -8.16
C ARG A 57 5.09 16.45 -7.42
N GLY A 58 3.99 16.87 -8.04
CA GLY A 58 2.66 16.70 -7.48
C GLY A 58 2.29 15.22 -7.31
N TRP A 59 2.59 14.39 -8.31
CA TRP A 59 2.37 12.94 -8.21
C TRP A 59 3.17 12.27 -7.09
N MET A 60 4.47 12.56 -6.99
CA MET A 60 5.34 12.04 -5.91
C MET A 60 4.78 12.36 -4.52
N ASN A 61 4.19 13.55 -4.35
CA ASN A 61 3.56 13.94 -3.09
C ASN A 61 2.22 13.22 -2.85
N LEU A 62 1.40 12.99 -3.88
CA LEU A 62 0.09 12.36 -3.73
C LEU A 62 0.17 10.85 -3.46
N ILE A 63 1.06 10.14 -4.14
CA ILE A 63 1.21 8.68 -3.95
C ILE A 63 1.83 8.31 -2.61
N GLY A 64 2.50 9.27 -1.93
CA GLY A 64 2.90 9.09 -0.54
C GLY A 64 1.72 9.05 0.42
N THR A 65 0.53 9.52 0.02
CA THR A 65 -0.69 9.62 0.83
C THR A 65 -0.52 10.42 2.13
N GLU A 66 0.54 11.20 2.22
CA GLU A 66 0.83 12.05 3.37
C GLU A 66 0.00 13.33 3.31
N PRO A 67 -0.57 13.79 4.44
CA PRO A 67 -1.41 14.98 4.45
C PRO A 67 -0.73 16.24 3.91
N ARG A 68 0.55 16.45 4.27
CA ARG A 68 1.39 17.53 3.73
C ARG A 68 1.63 17.36 2.22
N GLY A 69 1.69 16.12 1.75
CA GLY A 69 1.77 15.78 0.34
C GLY A 69 0.59 16.32 -0.48
N PHE A 70 -0.65 16.18 0.01
CA PHE A 70 -1.82 16.75 -0.67
C PHE A 70 -1.74 18.28 -0.82
N ALA A 71 -1.26 18.99 0.20
CA ALA A 71 -1.07 20.45 0.12
C ALA A 71 0.01 20.83 -0.91
N ASN A 72 1.16 20.13 -0.88
CA ASN A 72 2.24 20.31 -1.84
C ASN A 72 1.81 20.00 -3.28
N ALA A 73 0.97 18.99 -3.47
CA ALA A 73 0.42 18.63 -4.76
C ALA A 73 -0.52 19.70 -5.31
N ARG A 74 -1.38 20.31 -4.48
CA ARG A 74 -2.21 21.46 -4.90
C ARG A 74 -1.37 22.64 -5.36
N GLN A 75 -0.26 22.93 -4.67
CA GLN A 75 0.67 23.97 -5.12
C GLN A 75 1.32 23.61 -6.46
N SER A 76 1.75 22.36 -6.62
CA SER A 76 2.37 21.87 -7.85
C SER A 76 1.38 21.89 -9.02
N HIS A 77 0.11 21.55 -8.77
CA HIS A 77 -0.99 21.70 -9.71
C HIS A 77 -1.20 23.15 -10.15
N ALA A 78 -1.26 24.09 -9.20
CA ALA A 78 -1.42 25.51 -9.52
C ALA A 78 -0.26 26.05 -10.38
N ASN A 79 0.97 25.61 -10.13
CA ASN A 79 2.14 25.98 -10.92
C ASN A 79 2.12 25.37 -12.33
N ALA A 80 1.68 24.11 -12.46
CA ALA A 80 1.60 23.40 -13.74
C ALA A 80 0.46 23.88 -14.65
N ALA A 81 -0.65 24.35 -14.07
CA ALA A 81 -1.86 24.73 -14.80
C ALA A 81 -1.67 25.71 -15.96
N PRO A 82 -0.95 26.86 -15.80
CA PRO A 82 -0.70 27.76 -16.93
C PRO A 82 0.32 27.20 -17.94
N LEU A 83 1.11 26.20 -17.55
CA LEU A 83 2.23 25.65 -18.32
C LEU A 83 1.83 24.48 -19.23
N ALA A 84 0.87 23.65 -18.83
CA ALA A 84 0.44 22.47 -19.59
C ALA A 84 -0.14 22.83 -20.97
N LYS A 85 0.47 22.36 -22.07
CA LYS A 85 0.08 22.66 -23.46
C LYS A 85 -0.30 21.44 -24.28
N THR A 86 0.19 20.26 -23.93
CA THR A 86 -0.13 19.02 -24.69
C THR A 86 -1.36 18.31 -24.12
N PRO A 87 -2.06 17.46 -24.90
CA PRO A 87 -3.12 16.61 -24.38
C PRO A 87 -2.66 15.73 -23.21
N ARG A 88 -1.46 15.14 -23.32
CA ARG A 88 -0.81 14.34 -22.26
C ARG A 88 -0.65 15.13 -20.96
N GLU A 89 -0.03 16.31 -21.02
CA GLU A 89 0.19 17.17 -19.85
C GLU A 89 -1.14 17.59 -19.20
N ARG A 90 -2.16 17.93 -20.01
CA ARG A 90 -3.49 18.28 -19.50
C ARG A 90 -4.19 17.10 -18.82
N ALA A 91 -4.08 15.89 -19.38
CA ALA A 91 -4.68 14.71 -18.79
C ALA A 91 -4.03 14.34 -17.44
N HIS A 92 -2.70 14.45 -17.33
CA HIS A 92 -2.03 14.30 -16.04
C HIS A 92 -2.46 15.38 -15.04
N LEU A 93 -2.50 16.64 -15.46
CA LEU A 93 -2.90 17.74 -14.61
C LEU A 93 -4.33 17.55 -14.07
N GLU A 94 -5.24 17.15 -14.94
CA GLU A 94 -6.64 16.85 -14.59
C GLU A 94 -6.73 15.73 -13.54
N ALA A 95 -6.07 14.59 -13.80
CA ALA A 95 -6.05 13.48 -12.84
C ALA A 95 -5.42 13.88 -11.49
N MET A 96 -4.35 14.69 -11.53
CA MET A 96 -3.67 15.18 -10.33
C MET A 96 -4.60 16.08 -9.51
N GLY A 97 -5.36 16.95 -10.17
CA GLY A 97 -6.36 17.82 -9.54
C GLY A 97 -7.49 17.02 -8.88
N GLN A 98 -7.97 15.96 -9.54
CA GLN A 98 -8.97 15.03 -9.00
C GLN A 98 -8.45 14.35 -7.73
N LEU A 99 -7.25 13.77 -7.77
CA LEU A 99 -6.66 13.10 -6.61
C LEU A 99 -6.34 14.07 -5.48
N ALA A 100 -5.87 15.28 -5.77
CA ALA A 100 -5.60 16.31 -4.76
C ALA A 100 -6.86 16.78 -3.99
N ASN A 101 -8.04 16.49 -4.52
CA ASN A 101 -9.35 16.68 -3.90
C ASN A 101 -9.95 15.38 -3.34
N CYS A 102 -9.12 14.33 -3.17
CA CYS A 102 -9.49 13.01 -2.64
C CYS A 102 -10.49 12.25 -3.53
N ASP A 103 -10.54 12.54 -4.83
CA ASP A 103 -11.33 11.79 -5.79
C ASP A 103 -10.49 10.76 -6.57
N PHE A 104 -10.12 9.69 -5.86
CA PHE A 104 -9.27 8.60 -6.33
C PHE A 104 -9.85 7.88 -7.56
N HIS A 105 -11.15 7.57 -7.58
CA HIS A 105 -11.76 6.81 -8.68
C HIS A 105 -11.76 7.62 -9.99
N THR A 106 -12.09 8.91 -9.93
CA THR A 106 -12.06 9.76 -11.13
C THR A 106 -10.62 9.94 -11.63
N ALA A 107 -9.65 10.12 -10.72
CA ALA A 107 -8.23 10.16 -11.08
C ALA A 107 -7.77 8.86 -11.77
N ALA A 108 -8.16 7.69 -11.23
CA ALA A 108 -7.87 6.38 -11.81
C ALA A 108 -8.41 6.24 -13.24
N ALA A 109 -9.66 6.67 -13.46
CA ALA A 109 -10.32 6.63 -14.76
C ALA A 109 -9.66 7.57 -15.79
N THR A 110 -9.27 8.78 -15.36
CA THR A 110 -8.52 9.73 -16.20
C THR A 110 -7.16 9.15 -16.60
N LEU A 111 -6.42 8.56 -15.65
CA LEU A 111 -5.14 7.91 -15.93
C LEU A 111 -5.31 6.66 -16.78
N GLN A 112 -6.42 5.92 -16.63
CA GLN A 112 -6.74 4.80 -17.51
C GLN A 112 -6.84 5.27 -18.96
N ARG A 113 -7.63 6.33 -19.22
CA ARG A 113 -7.71 6.91 -20.56
C ARG A 113 -6.34 7.37 -21.05
N LEU A 114 -5.59 8.10 -20.21
CA LEU A 114 -4.25 8.57 -20.54
C LEU A 114 -3.32 7.43 -20.96
N SER A 115 -3.27 6.33 -20.19
CA SER A 115 -2.43 5.17 -20.52
C SER A 115 -2.87 4.40 -21.75
N ILE A 116 -4.13 4.55 -22.19
CA ILE A 116 -4.60 3.98 -23.47
C ILE A 116 -4.13 4.85 -24.64
N ASP A 117 -4.25 6.17 -24.50
CA ASP A 117 -3.88 7.12 -25.54
C ASP A 117 -2.34 7.25 -25.66
N HIS A 118 -1.63 7.03 -24.56
CA HIS A 118 -0.17 7.11 -24.43
C HIS A 118 0.38 5.85 -23.72
N PRO A 119 0.38 4.67 -24.37
CA PRO A 119 0.76 3.40 -23.74
C PRO A 119 2.23 3.31 -23.32
N ARG A 120 3.08 4.21 -23.83
CA ARG A 120 4.50 4.33 -23.45
C ARG A 120 4.77 5.41 -22.40
N ASP A 121 3.72 6.02 -21.86
CA ASP A 121 3.85 6.95 -20.75
C ASP A 121 4.02 6.19 -19.43
N LEU A 122 5.27 5.87 -19.09
CA LEU A 122 5.60 5.09 -17.91
C LEU A 122 5.16 5.76 -16.60
N LEU A 123 5.16 7.10 -16.54
CA LEU A 123 4.67 7.83 -15.37
C LEU A 123 3.15 7.60 -15.22
N ALA A 124 2.38 7.71 -16.31
CA ALA A 124 0.95 7.44 -16.27
C ALA A 124 0.63 5.99 -15.88
N LEU A 125 1.43 5.02 -16.35
CA LEU A 125 1.30 3.62 -15.97
C LEU A 125 1.57 3.42 -14.48
N GLN A 126 2.71 3.93 -13.98
CA GLN A 126 3.12 3.74 -12.59
C GLN A 126 2.16 4.44 -11.62
N ILE A 127 1.79 5.69 -11.87
CA ILE A 127 0.85 6.44 -11.01
C ILE A 127 -0.55 5.83 -11.08
N GLY A 128 -1.00 5.46 -12.28
CA GLY A 128 -2.28 4.77 -12.45
C GLY A 128 -2.34 3.47 -11.65
N HIS A 129 -1.27 2.68 -11.68
CA HIS A 129 -1.16 1.43 -10.93
C HIS A 129 -1.23 1.65 -9.40
N HIS A 130 -0.59 2.68 -8.86
CA HIS A 130 -0.71 3.03 -7.43
C HIS A 130 -2.14 3.44 -7.05
N ILE A 131 -2.81 4.21 -7.91
CA ILE A 131 -4.18 4.66 -7.61
C ILE A 131 -5.15 3.49 -7.72
N ASP A 132 -4.96 2.59 -8.69
CA ASP A 132 -5.73 1.35 -8.79
C ASP A 132 -5.58 0.51 -7.50
N PHE A 133 -4.38 0.48 -6.91
CA PHE A 133 -4.15 -0.11 -5.58
C PHE A 133 -4.89 0.62 -4.46
N PHE A 134 -4.87 1.95 -4.42
CA PHE A 134 -5.57 2.73 -3.38
C PHE A 134 -7.11 2.57 -3.42
N VAL A 135 -7.70 2.34 -4.60
CA VAL A 135 -9.13 2.06 -4.75
C VAL A 135 -9.48 0.57 -4.65
N GLY A 136 -8.47 -0.31 -4.58
CA GLY A 136 -8.65 -1.77 -4.52
C GLY A 136 -9.10 -2.42 -5.83
N ASP A 137 -8.82 -1.81 -6.98
CA ASP A 137 -9.16 -2.36 -8.29
C ASP A 137 -8.04 -3.27 -8.82
N ALA A 138 -7.97 -4.48 -8.26
CA ALA A 138 -6.98 -5.49 -8.65
C ALA A 138 -7.01 -5.79 -10.16
N ARG A 139 -8.20 -5.76 -10.77
CA ARG A 139 -8.35 -5.97 -12.21
C ARG A 139 -7.63 -4.86 -12.97
N MET A 140 -7.80 -3.61 -12.58
CA MET A 140 -7.14 -2.48 -13.24
C MET A 140 -5.64 -2.46 -13.01
N MET A 141 -5.15 -2.84 -11.83
CA MET A 141 -3.71 -3.05 -11.59
C MET A 141 -3.10 -4.00 -12.62
N ARG A 142 -3.75 -5.15 -12.89
CA ARG A 142 -3.34 -6.09 -13.93
C ARG A 142 -3.54 -5.53 -15.34
N ASP A 143 -4.76 -5.14 -15.67
CA ASP A 143 -5.19 -4.87 -17.05
C ASP A 143 -4.61 -3.55 -17.59
N ARG A 144 -4.27 -2.57 -16.75
CA ARG A 144 -3.55 -1.35 -17.16
C ARG A 144 -2.21 -1.70 -17.77
N ILE A 145 -1.45 -2.56 -17.12
CA ILE A 145 -0.14 -2.97 -17.59
C ILE A 145 -0.26 -3.95 -18.75
N ALA A 146 -1.21 -4.89 -18.68
CA ALA A 146 -1.46 -5.84 -19.76
C ALA A 146 -1.79 -5.15 -21.10
N ARG A 147 -2.54 -4.04 -21.07
CA ARG A 147 -2.84 -3.23 -22.27
C ARG A 147 -1.62 -2.53 -22.85
N ALA A 148 -0.68 -2.10 -22.01
CA ALA A 148 0.50 -1.37 -22.44
C ALA A 148 1.60 -2.29 -22.97
N LEU A 149 1.75 -3.50 -22.42
CA LEU A 149 2.84 -4.45 -22.74
C LEU A 149 3.15 -4.62 -24.24
N PRO A 150 2.17 -4.74 -25.16
CA PRO A 150 2.46 -4.91 -26.59
C PRO A 150 3.18 -3.72 -27.25
N GLU A 151 3.11 -2.54 -26.64
CA GLU A 151 3.72 -1.30 -27.15
C GLU A 151 5.16 -1.09 -26.63
N TRP A 152 5.65 -2.04 -25.82
CA TRP A 152 6.96 -2.00 -25.19
C TRP A 152 7.86 -3.15 -25.65
N SER A 153 9.15 -2.88 -25.70
CA SER A 153 10.20 -3.85 -26.00
C SER A 153 11.23 -3.87 -24.88
N GLU A 154 11.90 -5.02 -24.67
CA GLU A 154 12.83 -5.23 -23.55
C GLU A 154 14.02 -4.28 -23.53
N ASP A 155 14.42 -3.78 -24.71
CA ASP A 155 15.53 -2.83 -24.87
C ASP A 155 15.16 -1.39 -24.48
N ARG A 156 13.89 -1.11 -24.18
CA ARG A 156 13.46 0.22 -23.76
C ARG A 156 13.81 0.49 -22.29
N PRO A 157 14.30 1.71 -21.97
CA PRO A 157 14.48 2.13 -20.59
C PRO A 157 13.20 1.98 -19.76
N GLY A 158 13.31 1.38 -18.58
CA GLY A 158 12.17 1.18 -17.68
C GLY A 158 11.26 -0.02 -18.03
N TYR A 159 11.58 -0.80 -19.07
CA TYR A 159 10.79 -2.01 -19.40
C TYR A 159 10.61 -2.94 -18.20
N HIS A 160 11.63 -3.10 -17.35
CA HIS A 160 11.60 -3.99 -16.17
C HIS A 160 10.43 -3.72 -15.20
N LEU A 161 9.93 -2.47 -15.14
CA LEU A 161 8.82 -2.11 -14.28
C LEU A 161 7.48 -2.68 -14.75
N LEU A 162 7.31 -2.92 -16.06
CA LEU A 162 6.07 -3.47 -16.60
C LEU A 162 5.82 -4.90 -16.10
N PRO A 163 6.74 -5.88 -16.27
CA PRO A 163 6.54 -7.18 -15.66
C PRO A 163 6.51 -7.13 -14.13
N ALA A 164 7.18 -6.17 -13.47
CA ALA A 164 7.07 -5.99 -12.01
C ALA A 164 5.66 -5.57 -11.57
N MET A 165 5.10 -4.50 -12.16
CA MET A 165 3.74 -4.04 -11.87
C MET A 165 2.70 -5.08 -12.30
N HIS A 166 2.87 -5.71 -13.46
CA HIS A 166 1.98 -6.76 -13.91
C HIS A 166 1.98 -7.95 -12.95
N ALA A 167 3.14 -8.36 -12.44
CA ALA A 167 3.24 -9.43 -11.43
C ALA A 167 2.39 -9.14 -10.20
N PHE A 168 2.47 -7.91 -9.67
CA PHE A 168 1.66 -7.52 -8.52
C PHE A 168 0.16 -7.48 -8.84
N GLY A 169 -0.23 -6.93 -9.99
CA GLY A 169 -1.63 -6.96 -10.44
C GLY A 169 -2.19 -8.38 -10.65
N LEU A 170 -1.36 -9.30 -11.14
CA LEU A 170 -1.71 -10.72 -11.29
C LEU A 170 -1.89 -11.40 -9.93
N GLU A 171 -1.00 -11.12 -8.98
CA GLU A 171 -1.07 -11.65 -7.62
C GLU A 171 -2.33 -11.18 -6.88
N GLU A 172 -2.67 -9.89 -6.96
CA GLU A 172 -3.91 -9.39 -6.35
C GLU A 172 -5.17 -9.95 -7.04
N CYS A 173 -5.05 -10.43 -8.29
CA CYS A 173 -6.10 -11.19 -9.01
C CYS A 173 -6.11 -12.70 -8.70
N GLY A 174 -5.16 -13.21 -7.92
CA GLY A 174 -5.00 -14.62 -7.59
C GLY A 174 -4.32 -15.48 -8.67
N ASP A 175 -3.75 -14.88 -9.72
CA ASP A 175 -2.96 -15.59 -10.74
C ASP A 175 -1.49 -15.72 -10.31
N TYR A 176 -1.29 -16.45 -9.21
CA TYR A 176 -0.02 -16.53 -8.51
C TYR A 176 1.12 -17.14 -9.33
N VAL A 177 0.82 -18.10 -10.22
CA VAL A 177 1.84 -18.77 -11.05
C VAL A 177 2.41 -17.82 -12.09
N GLU A 178 1.54 -17.06 -12.76
CA GLU A 178 1.97 -16.03 -13.71
C GLU A 178 2.67 -14.88 -12.98
N ALA A 179 2.12 -14.45 -11.84
CA ALA A 179 2.69 -13.40 -11.01
C ALA A 179 4.14 -13.71 -10.61
N GLU A 180 4.41 -14.91 -10.08
CA GLU A 180 5.76 -15.31 -9.71
C GLU A 180 6.71 -15.29 -10.91
N ARG A 181 6.27 -15.80 -12.07
CA ARG A 181 7.10 -15.82 -13.27
C ARG A 181 7.48 -14.40 -13.70
N GLN A 182 6.51 -13.49 -13.76
CA GLN A 182 6.75 -12.10 -14.16
C GLN A 182 7.61 -11.35 -13.13
N GLY A 183 7.35 -11.54 -11.84
CA GLY A 183 8.10 -10.89 -10.77
C GLY A 183 9.57 -11.32 -10.76
N ARG A 184 9.85 -12.63 -10.87
CA ARG A 184 11.21 -13.15 -10.97
C ARG A 184 11.91 -12.68 -12.25
N ARG A 185 11.20 -12.62 -13.38
CA ARG A 185 11.74 -12.06 -14.62
C ARG A 185 12.11 -10.59 -14.47
N ALA A 186 11.25 -9.79 -13.85
CA ALA A 186 11.52 -8.37 -13.60
C ALA A 186 12.77 -8.18 -12.71
N ALA A 187 12.89 -8.94 -11.63
CA ALA A 187 14.07 -8.92 -10.76
C ALA A 187 15.36 -9.35 -11.49
N ALA A 188 15.27 -10.28 -12.45
CA ALA A 188 16.40 -10.67 -13.28
C ALA A 188 16.80 -9.61 -14.32
N LEU A 189 15.82 -8.87 -14.87
CA LEU A 189 16.06 -7.77 -15.80
C LEU A 189 16.73 -6.57 -15.12
N HIS A 190 16.32 -6.28 -13.89
CA HIS A 190 16.87 -5.20 -13.10
C HIS A 190 17.07 -5.65 -11.64
N PRO A 191 18.23 -6.22 -11.30
CA PRO A 191 18.57 -6.56 -9.92
C PRO A 191 18.44 -5.32 -9.02
N GLY A 192 17.74 -5.46 -7.90
CA GLY A 192 17.49 -4.37 -6.95
C GLY A 192 16.18 -3.61 -7.18
N ASP A 193 15.37 -4.02 -8.17
CA ASP A 193 13.99 -3.55 -8.29
C ASP A 193 13.16 -4.03 -7.08
N SER A 194 12.96 -3.11 -6.11
CA SER A 194 12.24 -3.41 -4.87
C SER A 194 10.77 -3.79 -5.12
N TRP A 195 10.16 -3.36 -6.24
CA TRP A 195 8.77 -3.69 -6.56
C TRP A 195 8.65 -5.11 -7.11
N ALA A 196 9.60 -5.55 -7.93
CA ALA A 196 9.69 -6.94 -8.38
C ALA A 196 9.92 -7.89 -7.20
N GLN A 197 10.81 -7.52 -6.28
CA GLN A 197 11.05 -8.24 -5.03
C GLN A 197 9.75 -8.39 -4.22
N HIS A 198 9.04 -7.27 -4.03
CA HIS A 198 7.77 -7.17 -3.33
C HIS A 198 6.69 -8.07 -3.93
N ALA A 199 6.48 -8.04 -5.24
CA ALA A 199 5.46 -8.85 -5.90
C ALA A 199 5.66 -10.36 -5.72
N VAL A 200 6.91 -10.84 -5.78
CA VAL A 200 7.22 -12.25 -5.51
C VAL A 200 7.02 -12.60 -4.04
N ALA A 201 7.37 -11.68 -3.13
CA ALA A 201 7.13 -11.88 -1.70
C ALA A 201 5.63 -12.06 -1.40
N HIS A 202 4.81 -11.22 -2.01
CA HIS A 202 3.36 -11.31 -2.00
C HIS A 202 2.83 -12.69 -2.42
N VAL A 203 3.29 -13.22 -3.56
CA VAL A 203 2.92 -14.56 -4.02
C VAL A 203 3.24 -15.63 -2.97
N MET A 204 4.44 -15.60 -2.40
CA MET A 204 4.86 -16.58 -1.39
C MET A 204 4.01 -16.50 -0.14
N GLU A 205 3.63 -15.29 0.28
CA GLU A 205 2.78 -15.08 1.46
C GLU A 205 1.37 -15.61 1.24
N MET A 206 0.77 -15.28 0.10
CA MET A 206 -0.62 -15.66 -0.20
C MET A 206 -0.74 -17.16 -0.44
N GLN A 207 0.28 -17.81 -0.99
CA GLN A 207 0.33 -19.26 -1.15
C GLN A 207 0.79 -20.03 0.10
N GLY A 208 1.22 -19.36 1.17
CA GLY A 208 1.77 -20.00 2.35
C GLY A 208 3.12 -20.72 2.11
N ARG A 209 3.87 -20.30 1.09
CA ARG A 209 5.20 -20.83 0.72
C ARG A 209 6.30 -20.13 1.53
N LEU A 210 6.14 -20.12 2.85
CA LEU A 210 6.87 -19.26 3.79
C LEU A 210 8.40 -19.41 3.69
N LYS A 211 8.91 -20.65 3.61
CA LYS A 211 10.35 -20.92 3.52
C LYS A 211 10.96 -20.46 2.20
N GLU A 212 10.20 -20.55 1.11
CA GLU A 212 10.62 -20.04 -0.20
C GLU A 212 10.62 -18.51 -0.20
N GLY A 213 9.61 -17.89 0.43
CA GLY A 213 9.57 -16.45 0.69
C GLY A 213 10.77 -15.96 1.49
N LEU A 214 11.12 -16.64 2.60
CA LEU A 214 12.31 -16.32 3.38
C LEU A 214 13.60 -16.46 2.59
N ALA A 215 13.76 -17.53 1.81
CA ALA A 215 14.93 -17.71 0.95
C ALA A 215 15.03 -16.59 -0.10
N TRP A 216 13.89 -16.21 -0.71
CA TRP A 216 13.82 -15.12 -1.67
C TRP A 216 14.20 -13.76 -1.06
N MET A 217 13.70 -13.45 0.13
CA MET A 217 14.01 -12.17 0.80
C MET A 217 15.43 -12.10 1.35
N ARG A 218 16.01 -13.24 1.77
CA ARG A 218 17.34 -13.33 2.38
C ARG A 218 18.48 -13.59 1.41
N ASP A 219 18.21 -13.85 0.13
CA ASP A 219 19.25 -14.14 -0.88
C ASP A 219 20.27 -13.00 -0.99
N ASP A 220 19.79 -11.76 -1.17
CA ASP A 220 20.60 -10.55 -1.09
C ASP A 220 19.74 -9.37 -0.60
N PRO A 221 19.63 -9.16 0.73
CA PRO A 221 18.81 -8.10 1.28
C PRO A 221 19.32 -6.70 0.95
N GLU A 222 20.63 -6.53 0.76
CA GLU A 222 21.21 -5.23 0.42
C GLU A 222 20.74 -4.77 -0.96
N LEU A 223 20.61 -5.70 -1.91
CA LEU A 223 20.19 -5.42 -3.28
C LEU A 223 18.84 -4.68 -3.36
N TRP A 224 17.84 -5.11 -2.59
CA TRP A 224 16.48 -4.56 -2.65
C TRP A 224 16.16 -3.56 -1.53
N SER A 225 16.99 -3.47 -0.48
CA SER A 225 16.73 -2.61 0.68
C SER A 225 17.57 -1.33 0.73
N ARG A 226 18.78 -1.33 0.14
CA ARG A 226 19.66 -0.16 0.18
C ARG A 226 19.01 1.02 -0.52
N ASP A 227 18.88 2.13 0.21
CA ASP A 227 18.28 3.38 -0.24
C ASP A 227 16.85 3.27 -0.80
N SER A 228 16.17 2.13 -0.59
CA SER A 228 14.83 1.89 -1.10
C SER A 228 13.76 2.47 -0.17
N LEU A 229 12.75 3.11 -0.76
CA LEU A 229 11.54 3.59 -0.07
C LEU A 229 10.58 2.43 0.28
N LEU A 230 10.76 1.25 -0.35
CA LEU A 230 9.98 0.03 -0.06
C LEU A 230 10.69 -0.94 0.87
N ALA A 231 11.93 -0.63 1.29
CA ALA A 231 12.73 -1.51 2.15
C ALA A 231 11.97 -1.96 3.40
N ILE A 232 11.35 -1.02 4.13
CA ILE A 232 10.60 -1.31 5.36
C ILE A 232 9.43 -2.26 5.08
N HIS A 233 8.69 -2.02 4.00
CA HIS A 233 7.55 -2.86 3.62
C HIS A 233 7.99 -4.28 3.23
N ASN A 234 9.11 -4.41 2.52
CA ASN A 234 9.70 -5.71 2.19
C ASN A 234 10.22 -6.45 3.43
N TRP A 235 10.81 -5.75 4.40
CA TRP A 235 11.15 -6.33 5.69
C TRP A 235 9.92 -6.77 6.48
N TRP A 236 8.80 -6.04 6.36
CA TRP A 236 7.52 -6.42 6.95
C TRP A 236 7.01 -7.75 6.41
N HIS A 237 7.06 -8.01 5.10
CA HIS A 237 6.74 -9.33 4.54
C HIS A 237 7.65 -10.44 5.10
N THR A 238 8.94 -10.15 5.25
CA THR A 238 9.88 -11.10 5.86
C THR A 238 9.45 -11.46 7.28
N ALA A 239 9.01 -10.46 8.05
CA ALA A 239 8.47 -10.67 9.39
C ALA A 239 7.15 -11.47 9.36
N LEU A 240 6.29 -11.30 8.36
CA LEU A 240 5.07 -12.10 8.22
C LEU A 240 5.35 -13.58 7.96
N TYR A 241 6.41 -13.94 7.24
CA TYR A 241 6.80 -15.34 7.09
C TYR A 241 7.22 -15.98 8.41
N HIS A 242 8.11 -15.30 9.16
CA HIS A 242 8.51 -15.74 10.50
C HIS A 242 7.31 -15.85 11.43
N LEU A 243 6.39 -14.88 11.35
CA LEU A 243 5.18 -14.86 12.14
C LEU A 243 4.31 -16.09 11.83
N ASP A 244 4.04 -16.42 10.56
CA ASP A 244 3.24 -17.61 10.23
C ASP A 244 3.95 -18.93 10.64
N LEU A 245 5.29 -18.97 10.65
CA LEU A 245 6.08 -20.08 11.19
C LEU A 245 6.09 -20.15 12.73
N GLY A 246 5.63 -19.12 13.44
CA GLY A 246 5.66 -19.03 14.90
C GLY A 246 7.01 -18.60 15.48
N GLU A 247 7.91 -18.06 14.66
CA GLU A 247 9.26 -17.64 15.04
C GLU A 247 9.24 -16.20 15.62
N ILE A 248 8.59 -16.03 16.78
CA ILE A 248 8.28 -14.71 17.36
C ILE A 248 9.53 -13.85 17.63
N ASP A 249 10.63 -14.44 18.08
CA ASP A 249 11.87 -13.70 18.38
C ASP A 249 12.47 -13.05 17.11
N GLU A 250 12.37 -13.73 15.95
CA GLU A 250 12.80 -13.18 14.66
C GLU A 250 11.89 -12.04 14.21
N VAL A 251 10.57 -12.16 14.45
CA VAL A 251 9.61 -11.08 14.17
C VAL A 251 9.94 -9.82 14.97
N LEU A 252 10.21 -9.96 16.27
CA LEU A 252 10.57 -8.83 17.14
C LEU A 252 11.92 -8.23 16.74
N THR A 253 12.90 -9.06 16.36
CA THR A 253 14.19 -8.60 15.85
C THR A 253 14.03 -7.75 14.58
N LEU A 254 13.17 -8.17 13.64
CA LEU A 254 12.87 -7.41 12.43
C LEU A 254 12.10 -6.12 12.73
N TYR A 255 11.16 -6.18 13.69
CA TYR A 255 10.42 -5.01 14.15
C TYR A 255 11.37 -3.95 14.72
N ASP A 256 12.20 -4.33 15.71
CA ASP A 256 13.09 -3.42 16.43
C ASP A 256 14.27 -2.93 15.57
N GLY A 257 14.63 -3.69 14.53
CA GLY A 257 15.69 -3.35 13.60
C GLY A 257 15.16 -2.64 12.35
N PRO A 258 15.11 -3.32 11.20
CA PRO A 258 14.87 -2.67 9.90
C PRO A 258 13.49 -2.03 9.74
N ILE A 259 12.44 -2.49 10.44
CA ILE A 259 11.07 -1.96 10.26
C ILE A 259 10.88 -0.64 11.00
N PHE A 260 11.30 -0.54 12.27
CA PHE A 260 11.05 0.65 13.11
C PHE A 260 12.31 1.52 13.33
N GLY A 261 13.52 0.97 13.17
CA GLY A 261 14.76 1.60 13.62
C GLY A 261 15.52 2.47 12.60
N THR A 262 15.03 2.69 11.38
CA THR A 262 15.91 3.16 10.27
C THR A 262 15.56 4.50 9.60
N LYS A 263 14.29 4.95 9.58
CA LYS A 263 13.87 6.13 8.80
C LYS A 263 12.80 6.97 9.52
N PRO A 264 12.64 8.27 9.17
CA PRO A 264 11.52 9.08 9.68
C PRO A 264 10.19 8.40 9.34
N PRO A 265 9.25 8.34 10.29
CA PRO A 265 8.01 7.62 10.07
C PRO A 265 7.13 8.35 9.06
N PHE A 266 6.67 7.62 8.07
CA PHE A 266 5.54 8.00 7.22
C PHE A 266 4.41 6.99 7.39
N SER A 267 3.19 7.35 6.99
CA SER A 267 1.95 6.66 7.31
C SER A 267 1.99 5.18 6.93
N MET A 268 2.58 4.83 5.78
CA MET A 268 2.74 3.43 5.36
C MET A 268 3.58 2.62 6.35
N THR A 269 4.76 3.12 6.75
CA THR A 269 5.65 2.42 7.71
C THR A 269 5.02 2.30 9.10
N LEU A 270 4.25 3.31 9.52
CA LEU A 270 3.50 3.27 10.76
C LEU A 270 2.35 2.26 10.69
N GLY A 271 1.71 2.15 9.53
CA GLY A 271 0.70 1.13 9.23
C GLY A 271 1.27 -0.27 9.31
N ASP A 272 2.39 -0.54 8.63
CA ASP A 272 3.08 -1.84 8.65
C ASP A 272 3.47 -2.25 10.08
N ALA A 273 4.10 -1.34 10.83
CA ALA A 273 4.48 -1.54 12.21
C ALA A 273 3.25 -1.85 13.10
N GLY A 274 2.19 -1.05 12.99
CA GLY A 274 0.95 -1.25 13.75
C GLY A 274 0.27 -2.58 13.41
N ALA A 275 0.19 -2.92 12.13
CA ALA A 275 -0.42 -4.15 11.67
C ALA A 275 0.38 -5.38 12.11
N LEU A 276 1.71 -5.28 12.24
CA LEU A 276 2.56 -6.35 12.78
C LEU A 276 2.38 -6.51 14.29
N LEU A 277 2.41 -5.41 15.05
CA LEU A 277 2.15 -5.43 16.49
C LEU A 277 0.76 -5.97 16.80
N TRP A 278 -0.26 -5.60 16.02
CA TRP A 278 -1.62 -6.10 16.21
C TRP A 278 -1.67 -7.62 16.04
N ARG A 279 -1.04 -8.16 15.00
CA ARG A 279 -0.98 -9.63 14.79
C ARG A 279 -0.29 -10.35 15.95
N LEU A 280 0.76 -9.77 16.53
CA LEU A 280 1.43 -10.31 17.72
C LEU A 280 0.55 -10.24 18.98
N MET A 281 -0.16 -9.13 19.18
CA MET A 281 -1.11 -8.94 20.27
C MET A 281 -2.27 -9.94 20.20
N LEU A 282 -2.81 -10.21 19.01
CA LEU A 282 -3.85 -11.23 18.81
C LEU A 282 -3.36 -12.64 19.22
N ARG A 283 -2.04 -12.87 19.21
CA ARG A 283 -1.40 -14.13 19.64
C ARG A 283 -0.96 -14.12 21.11
N GLY A 284 -1.28 -13.07 21.86
CA GLY A 284 -0.94 -12.94 23.28
C GLY A 284 0.53 -12.67 23.57
N VAL A 285 1.30 -12.15 22.59
CA VAL A 285 2.70 -11.74 22.79
C VAL A 285 2.73 -10.44 23.60
N ASP A 286 3.61 -10.36 24.60
CA ASP A 286 3.90 -9.12 25.31
C ASP A 286 4.76 -8.20 24.45
N LEU A 287 4.29 -6.97 24.23
CA LEU A 287 4.89 -6.02 23.29
C LEU A 287 5.65 -4.89 24.00
N GLY A 288 5.61 -4.84 25.33
CA GLY A 288 6.25 -3.78 26.11
C GLY A 288 5.73 -2.39 25.73
N ASP A 289 6.65 -1.45 25.54
CA ASP A 289 6.38 -0.03 25.24
C ASP A 289 6.19 0.28 23.74
N ARG A 290 6.31 -0.71 22.84
CA ARG A 290 6.25 -0.50 21.38
C ARG A 290 4.96 0.19 20.93
N TRP A 291 3.84 -0.10 21.58
CA TRP A 291 2.58 0.57 21.28
C TRP A 291 2.59 2.06 21.61
N ASP A 292 3.17 2.44 22.76
CA ASP A 292 3.28 3.85 23.16
C ASP A 292 4.13 4.64 22.17
N VAL A 293 5.28 4.08 21.78
CA VAL A 293 6.16 4.70 20.80
C VAL A 293 5.45 4.86 19.45
N LEU A 294 4.78 3.82 18.97
CA LEU A 294 4.04 3.88 17.71
C LEU A 294 2.88 4.90 17.77
N ALA A 295 2.13 4.93 18.86
CA ALA A 295 1.04 5.88 19.06
C ALA A 295 1.54 7.33 19.11
N ASP A 296 2.68 7.60 19.75
CA ASP A 296 3.32 8.92 19.76
C ASP A 296 3.67 9.38 18.35
N LEU A 297 4.23 8.51 17.51
CA LEU A 297 4.53 8.86 16.11
C LEU A 297 3.27 9.17 15.32
N TRP A 298 2.18 8.41 15.52
CA TRP A 298 0.90 8.71 14.89
C TRP A 298 0.36 10.08 15.29
N THR A 299 0.62 10.58 16.52
CA THR A 299 0.18 11.94 16.91
C THR A 299 0.85 13.06 16.10
N GLN A 300 2.02 12.79 15.51
CA GLN A 300 2.77 13.75 14.70
C GLN A 300 2.24 13.86 13.26
N VAL A 301 1.39 12.92 12.84
CA VAL A 301 0.72 12.95 11.53
C VAL A 301 -0.43 13.95 11.60
N GLU A 302 -0.16 15.17 11.13
CA GLU A 302 -1.11 16.29 11.05
C GLU A 302 -1.99 16.19 9.80
N GLY A 303 -3.28 16.52 9.90
CA GLY A 303 -4.22 16.50 8.78
C GLY A 303 -4.80 15.10 8.53
N ARG A 304 -5.94 14.80 9.14
CA ARG A 304 -6.60 13.49 9.02
C ARG A 304 -7.54 13.43 7.81
N SER A 305 -8.04 12.23 7.52
CA SER A 305 -9.17 12.03 6.60
C SER A 305 -8.91 12.40 5.14
N LEU A 306 -7.67 12.25 4.68
CA LEU A 306 -7.30 12.36 3.26
C LEU A 306 -7.16 10.98 2.60
N TYR A 307 -6.82 9.96 3.38
CA TYR A 307 -6.84 8.56 2.96
C TYR A 307 -7.25 7.64 4.12
N ALA A 308 -8.48 7.13 4.06
CA ALA A 308 -9.14 6.44 5.17
C ALA A 308 -8.42 5.16 5.66
N PHE A 309 -7.60 4.54 4.81
CA PHE A 309 -6.77 3.40 5.19
C PHE A 309 -5.75 3.76 6.29
N ASN A 310 -5.11 4.93 6.17
CA ASN A 310 -4.14 5.42 7.16
C ASN A 310 -4.83 5.72 8.49
N ASP A 311 -6.04 6.29 8.46
CA ASP A 311 -6.83 6.59 9.64
C ASP A 311 -7.23 5.32 10.42
N ALA A 312 -7.60 4.24 9.72
CA ALA A 312 -7.89 2.95 10.36
C ALA A 312 -6.66 2.36 11.08
N HIS A 313 -5.46 2.51 10.50
CA HIS A 313 -4.21 2.07 11.14
C HIS A 313 -3.80 2.95 12.33
N ALA A 314 -4.10 4.25 12.27
CA ALA A 314 -3.91 5.13 13.43
C ALA A 314 -4.79 4.69 14.61
N VAL A 315 -6.07 4.34 14.35
CA VAL A 315 -6.96 3.81 15.39
C VAL A 315 -6.43 2.50 15.98
N MET A 316 -5.92 1.59 15.14
CA MET A 316 -5.28 0.36 15.60
C MET A 316 -4.13 0.64 16.59
N ALA A 317 -3.25 1.60 16.27
CA ALA A 317 -2.15 1.97 17.14
C ALA A 317 -2.61 2.62 18.46
N TYR A 318 -3.59 3.53 18.41
CA TYR A 318 -4.14 4.15 19.62
C TYR A 318 -4.85 3.14 20.52
N VAL A 319 -5.58 2.17 19.94
CA VAL A 319 -6.19 1.08 20.70
C VAL A 319 -5.12 0.20 21.34
N GLY A 320 -4.09 -0.19 20.59
CA GLY A 320 -2.98 -0.99 21.11
C GLY A 320 -2.26 -0.32 22.29
N ALA A 321 -2.14 1.02 22.27
CA ALA A 321 -1.57 1.82 23.35
C ALA A 321 -2.55 2.18 24.48
N GLY A 322 -3.81 1.70 24.45
CA GLY A 322 -4.84 2.07 25.42
C GLY A 322 -5.28 3.54 25.38
N ARG A 323 -4.95 4.27 24.31
CA ARG A 323 -5.25 5.70 24.12
C ARG A 323 -6.63 5.91 23.48
N ARG A 324 -7.67 5.42 24.15
CA ARG A 324 -9.07 5.45 23.69
C ARG A 324 -9.51 6.83 23.19
N SER A 325 -9.17 7.91 23.89
CA SER A 325 -9.56 9.27 23.49
C SER A 325 -9.04 9.63 22.09
N LYS A 326 -7.81 9.24 21.76
CA LYS A 326 -7.22 9.45 20.43
C LYS A 326 -7.88 8.61 19.35
N ALA A 327 -8.22 7.36 19.65
CA ALA A 327 -9.00 6.53 18.73
C ALA A 327 -10.37 7.17 18.41
N VAL A 328 -11.05 7.72 19.43
CA VAL A 328 -12.34 8.41 19.26
C VAL A 328 -12.20 9.71 18.46
N GLU A 329 -11.12 10.49 18.65
CA GLU A 329 -10.83 11.67 17.82
C GLU A 329 -10.71 11.32 16.34
N VAL A 330 -10.01 10.22 16.00
CA VAL A 330 -9.87 9.77 14.61
C VAL A 330 -11.20 9.26 14.05
N ILE A 331 -11.98 8.52 14.84
CA ILE A 331 -13.32 8.06 14.44
C ILE A 331 -14.23 9.23 14.12
N ALA A 332 -14.23 10.31 14.93
CA ALA A 332 -14.99 11.51 14.64
C ALA A 332 -14.56 12.17 13.32
N ALA A 333 -13.26 12.24 13.05
CA ALA A 333 -12.74 12.77 11.78
C ALA A 333 -13.14 11.89 10.58
N LEU A 334 -13.25 10.57 10.75
CA LEU A 334 -13.78 9.65 9.73
C LEU A 334 -15.28 9.85 9.50
N GLU A 335 -16.05 10.12 10.55
CA GLU A 335 -17.49 10.44 10.44
C GLU A 335 -17.72 11.74 9.66
N GLU A 336 -16.92 12.78 9.92
CA GLU A 336 -16.96 14.03 9.14
C GLU A 336 -16.63 13.78 7.67
N ALA A 337 -15.58 12.99 7.39
CA ALA A 337 -15.17 12.67 6.03
C ALA A 337 -16.20 11.82 5.28
N ALA A 338 -16.86 10.90 5.98
CA ALA A 338 -17.92 10.06 5.43
C ALA A 338 -19.16 10.86 4.97
N ALA A 339 -19.32 12.11 5.40
CA ALA A 339 -20.40 13.00 4.96
C ALA A 339 -20.11 13.70 3.61
N GLY A 340 -18.90 13.56 3.06
CA GLY A 340 -18.54 14.09 1.75
C GLY A 340 -19.10 13.27 0.58
N ASP A 341 -18.72 13.66 -0.64
CA ASP A 341 -19.18 13.05 -1.90
C ASP A 341 -18.04 12.52 -2.79
N ASN A 342 -16.80 12.59 -2.30
CA ASN A 342 -15.62 12.09 -3.01
C ASN A 342 -15.32 10.61 -2.71
N SER A 343 -14.32 10.07 -3.40
CA SER A 343 -13.87 8.69 -3.21
C SER A 343 -13.49 8.39 -1.75
N ASN A 344 -12.82 9.31 -1.04
CA ASN A 344 -12.45 9.09 0.36
C ASN A 344 -13.67 9.06 1.30
N ALA A 345 -14.75 9.77 0.99
CA ALA A 345 -16.01 9.66 1.73
C ALA A 345 -16.62 8.26 1.61
N ILE A 346 -16.52 7.65 0.42
CA ILE A 346 -16.93 6.26 0.18
C ILE A 346 -16.05 5.30 0.99
N PHE A 347 -14.72 5.48 0.96
CA PHE A 347 -13.79 4.67 1.75
C PHE A 347 -14.08 4.75 3.26
N SER A 348 -14.31 5.98 3.74
CA SER A 348 -14.57 6.28 5.14
C SER A 348 -15.87 5.64 5.60
N SER A 349 -16.96 5.85 4.85
CA SER A 349 -18.30 5.36 5.22
C SER A 349 -18.44 3.84 5.13
N GLN A 350 -17.92 3.22 4.07
CA GLN A 350 -18.18 1.80 3.79
C GLN A 350 -17.21 0.85 4.49
N VAL A 351 -15.96 1.29 4.73
CA VAL A 351 -14.90 0.41 5.23
C VAL A 351 -14.23 0.97 6.47
N ALA A 352 -13.60 2.15 6.39
CA ALA A 352 -12.71 2.60 7.46
C ALA A 352 -13.44 2.88 8.78
N LEU A 353 -14.64 3.46 8.75
CA LEU A 353 -15.42 3.76 9.95
C LEU A 353 -15.89 2.48 10.66
N PRO A 354 -16.51 1.49 9.98
CA PRO A 354 -16.77 0.17 10.57
C PRO A 354 -15.51 -0.51 11.14
N VAL A 355 -14.39 -0.48 10.41
CA VAL A 355 -13.12 -1.08 10.86
C VAL A 355 -12.57 -0.39 12.09
N ALA A 356 -12.53 0.94 12.11
CA ALA A 356 -12.06 1.74 13.25
C ALA A 356 -12.91 1.48 14.50
N ARG A 357 -14.24 1.44 14.35
CA ARG A 357 -15.15 1.08 15.44
C ARG A 357 -14.94 -0.36 15.91
N ALA A 358 -14.64 -1.29 15.00
CA ALA A 358 -14.35 -2.67 15.36
C ALA A 358 -13.04 -2.82 16.15
N PHE A 359 -11.98 -2.10 15.76
CA PHE A 359 -10.75 -2.06 16.56
C PHE A 359 -11.00 -1.48 17.94
N LEU A 360 -11.78 -0.40 18.04
CA LEU A 360 -12.15 0.18 19.32
C LEU A 360 -12.95 -0.81 20.20
N ALA A 361 -13.94 -1.49 19.62
CA ALA A 361 -14.73 -2.51 20.31
C ALA A 361 -13.84 -3.67 20.80
N PHE A 362 -12.90 -4.13 19.96
CA PHE A 362 -11.93 -5.15 20.36
C PHE A 362 -11.09 -4.70 21.56
N GLY A 363 -10.59 -3.46 21.54
CA GLY A 363 -9.84 -2.87 22.65
C GLY A 363 -10.63 -2.71 23.94
N ASP A 364 -11.94 -2.44 23.83
CA ASP A 364 -12.86 -2.36 24.96
C ASP A 364 -13.28 -3.73 25.52
N GLY A 365 -12.90 -4.82 24.84
CA GLY A 365 -13.34 -6.17 25.17
C GLY A 365 -14.76 -6.51 24.68
N ASP A 366 -15.37 -5.65 23.85
CA ASP A 366 -16.63 -5.95 23.15
C ASP A 366 -16.35 -6.76 21.89
N TYR A 367 -16.02 -8.04 22.09
CA TYR A 367 -15.66 -8.94 21.00
C TYR A 367 -16.86 -9.29 20.11
N THR A 368 -18.07 -9.38 20.67
CA THR A 368 -19.30 -9.58 19.90
C THR A 368 -19.58 -8.39 18.98
N GLY A 369 -19.47 -7.15 19.50
CA GLY A 369 -19.61 -5.94 18.71
C GLY A 369 -18.52 -5.80 17.63
N CYS A 370 -17.27 -6.13 17.97
CA CYS A 370 -16.17 -6.20 17.01
C CYS A 370 -16.48 -7.14 15.84
N ALA A 371 -16.89 -8.37 16.14
CA ALA A 371 -17.24 -9.37 15.13
C ALA A 371 -18.42 -8.92 14.27
N ALA A 372 -19.47 -8.35 14.87
CA ALA A 372 -20.64 -7.84 14.16
C ALA A 372 -20.30 -6.70 13.18
N LEU A 373 -19.31 -5.86 13.51
CA LEU A 373 -18.84 -4.78 12.66
C LEU A 373 -17.94 -5.27 11.52
N LEU A 374 -17.06 -6.24 11.78
CA LEU A 374 -16.12 -6.75 10.76
C LEU A 374 -16.77 -7.70 9.75
N LEU A 375 -17.65 -8.59 10.21
CA LEU A 375 -18.24 -9.62 9.35
C LEU A 375 -18.83 -9.10 8.02
N PRO A 376 -19.64 -8.02 7.98
CA PRO A 376 -20.14 -7.47 6.72
C PRO A 376 -19.09 -6.70 5.91
N VAL A 377 -17.97 -6.30 6.52
CA VAL A 377 -16.94 -5.47 5.89
C VAL A 377 -15.88 -6.31 5.19
N ILE A 378 -15.54 -7.50 5.71
CA ILE A 378 -14.50 -8.38 5.11
C ILE A 378 -14.65 -8.53 3.58
N PRO A 379 -15.84 -8.84 3.03
CA PRO A 379 -15.98 -9.04 1.57
C PRO A 379 -15.71 -7.77 0.74
N ILE A 380 -15.79 -6.59 1.34
CA ILE A 380 -15.62 -5.29 0.68
C ILE A 380 -14.39 -4.52 1.17
N ALA A 381 -13.57 -5.11 2.06
CA ALA A 381 -12.45 -4.43 2.69
C ALA A 381 -11.42 -3.90 1.68
N HIS A 382 -11.30 -4.54 0.50
CA HIS A 382 -10.43 -4.06 -0.57
C HIS A 382 -10.77 -2.65 -1.07
N ARG A 383 -12.02 -2.17 -0.91
CA ARG A 383 -12.49 -0.91 -1.50
C ARG A 383 -11.76 0.35 -1.03
N PHE A 384 -11.04 0.31 0.09
CA PHE A 384 -10.21 1.42 0.56
C PHE A 384 -8.70 1.21 0.32
N GLY A 385 -8.34 0.21 -0.48
CA GLY A 385 -6.96 -0.17 -0.79
C GLY A 385 -6.33 -1.15 0.20
N GLY A 386 -5.00 -1.07 0.29
CA GLY A 386 -4.15 -2.09 0.90
C GLY A 386 -3.98 -3.31 -0.02
N SER A 387 -3.07 -4.21 0.31
CA SER A 387 -2.95 -5.51 -0.35
C SER A 387 -3.73 -6.59 0.41
N HIS A 388 -3.86 -7.80 -0.16
CA HIS A 388 -4.43 -8.93 0.58
C HIS A 388 -3.69 -9.21 1.89
N ALA A 389 -2.36 -9.17 1.85
CA ALA A 389 -1.50 -9.33 3.02
C ALA A 389 -1.78 -8.27 4.10
N GLN A 390 -1.89 -7.00 3.72
CA GLN A 390 -2.14 -5.91 4.67
C GLN A 390 -3.51 -6.05 5.34
N ARG A 391 -4.56 -6.29 4.54
CA ARG A 391 -5.94 -6.43 5.02
C ARG A 391 -6.20 -7.71 5.83
N ASP A 392 -5.35 -8.72 5.72
CA ASP A 392 -5.46 -10.00 6.46
C ASP A 392 -5.59 -9.79 7.99
N VAL A 393 -5.11 -8.66 8.51
CA VAL A 393 -5.30 -8.28 9.92
C VAL A 393 -6.76 -8.21 10.33
N LEU A 394 -7.67 -7.86 9.41
CA LEU A 394 -9.11 -7.78 9.67
C LEU A 394 -9.71 -9.17 9.87
N ASP A 395 -9.38 -10.12 8.99
CA ASP A 395 -9.76 -11.53 9.13
C ASP A 395 -9.22 -12.13 10.44
N LEU A 396 -7.96 -11.85 10.77
CA LEU A 396 -7.34 -12.30 12.01
C LEU A 396 -8.03 -11.71 13.24
N THR A 397 -8.43 -10.44 13.19
CA THR A 397 -9.17 -9.77 14.27
C THR A 397 -10.56 -10.38 14.43
N LEU A 398 -11.27 -10.66 13.32
CA LEU A 398 -12.57 -11.31 13.34
C LEU A 398 -12.50 -12.73 13.93
N ILE A 399 -11.50 -13.53 13.53
CA ILE A 399 -11.27 -14.87 14.08
C ILE A 399 -11.06 -14.81 15.60
N GLU A 400 -10.17 -13.93 16.06
CA GLU A 400 -9.87 -13.83 17.49
C GLU A 400 -11.04 -13.22 18.28
N ALA A 401 -11.78 -12.26 17.71
CA ALA A 401 -13.01 -11.74 18.31
C ALA A 401 -14.06 -12.85 18.46
N ALA A 402 -14.26 -13.70 17.46
CA ALA A 402 -15.18 -14.84 17.54
C ALA A 402 -14.78 -15.82 18.65
N PHE A 403 -13.48 -16.13 18.79
CA PHE A 403 -12.99 -16.96 19.89
C PHE A 403 -13.23 -16.31 21.26
N ARG A 404 -12.96 -15.01 21.43
CA ARG A 404 -13.10 -14.33 22.72
C ARG A 404 -14.54 -13.98 23.08
N ALA A 405 -15.44 -13.97 22.10
CA ALA A 405 -16.88 -13.84 22.30
C ALA A 405 -17.57 -15.19 22.61
N ASP A 406 -16.83 -16.30 22.62
CA ASP A 406 -17.37 -17.66 22.70
C ASP A 406 -18.42 -17.97 21.60
N ASP A 407 -18.31 -17.33 20.43
CA ASP A 407 -19.17 -17.57 19.26
C ASP A 407 -18.61 -18.72 18.41
N GLU A 408 -18.84 -19.95 18.87
CA GLU A 408 -18.36 -21.16 18.20
C GLU A 408 -18.81 -21.29 16.73
N PRO A 409 -20.09 -21.04 16.37
CA PRO A 409 -20.52 -21.08 14.97
C PRO A 409 -19.71 -20.13 14.08
N LEU A 410 -19.51 -18.88 14.53
CA LEU A 410 -18.73 -17.91 13.77
C LEU A 410 -17.27 -18.32 13.67
N ALA A 411 -16.63 -18.65 14.80
CA ALA A 411 -15.22 -19.06 14.82
C ALA A 411 -14.95 -20.24 13.87
N ARG A 412 -15.86 -21.22 13.82
CA ARG A 412 -15.77 -22.34 12.87
C ARG A 412 -15.92 -21.91 11.41
N ALA A 413 -16.84 -20.99 11.12
CA ALA A 413 -17.06 -20.51 9.76
C ALA A 413 -15.83 -19.75 9.24
N VAL A 414 -15.37 -18.72 9.97
CA VAL A 414 -14.29 -17.84 9.50
C VAL A 414 -12.93 -18.56 9.46
N THR A 415 -12.66 -19.51 10.36
CA THR A 415 -11.44 -20.32 10.28
C THR A 415 -11.48 -21.32 9.13
N ALA A 416 -12.65 -21.86 8.76
CA ALA A 416 -12.80 -22.72 7.60
C ALA A 416 -12.62 -21.96 6.27
N GLU A 417 -13.18 -20.75 6.17
CA GLU A 417 -12.95 -19.84 5.03
C GLU A 417 -11.46 -19.53 4.87
N ARG A 418 -10.79 -19.16 5.97
CA ARG A 418 -9.35 -18.94 5.97
C ARG A 418 -8.56 -20.17 5.54
N LYS A 419 -8.92 -21.36 6.04
CA LYS A 419 -8.26 -22.62 5.65
C LYS A 419 -8.41 -22.92 4.16
N ALA A 420 -9.55 -22.57 3.57
CA ALA A 420 -9.75 -22.70 2.13
C ALA A 420 -8.88 -21.69 1.35
N ALA A 421 -8.75 -20.46 1.84
CA ALA A 421 -7.96 -19.41 1.19
C ALA A 421 -6.44 -19.60 1.33
N LYS A 422 -5.95 -20.01 2.50
CA LYS A 422 -4.51 -20.18 2.82
C LYS A 422 -4.22 -21.60 3.34
N PRO A 423 -4.39 -22.65 2.52
CA PRO A 423 -4.33 -24.04 2.99
C PRO A 423 -2.97 -24.48 3.53
N HIS A 424 -1.89 -23.81 3.12
CA HIS A 424 -0.51 -24.15 3.50
C HIS A 424 0.03 -23.33 4.70
N SER A 425 -0.75 -22.37 5.21
CA SER A 425 -0.35 -21.57 6.38
C SER A 425 -0.39 -22.41 7.66
N VAL A 426 0.71 -22.37 8.42
CA VAL A 426 0.87 -23.11 9.68
C VAL A 426 -0.04 -22.52 10.76
N PHE A 427 -0.09 -21.18 10.87
CA PHE A 427 -1.01 -20.50 11.78
C PHE A 427 -2.47 -20.82 11.46
N THR A 428 -2.82 -20.80 10.18
CA THR A 428 -4.19 -21.10 9.71
C THR A 428 -4.62 -22.50 10.13
N GLU A 429 -3.74 -23.49 10.00
CA GLU A 429 -4.02 -24.85 10.47
C GLU A 429 -4.26 -24.88 12.00
N ALA A 430 -3.43 -24.19 12.78
CA ALA A 430 -3.56 -24.17 14.24
C ALA A 430 -4.91 -23.58 14.70
N VAL A 431 -5.32 -22.42 14.14
CA VAL A 431 -6.60 -21.80 14.52
C VAL A 431 -7.81 -22.60 14.03
N PHE A 432 -7.71 -23.25 12.87
CA PHE A 432 -8.76 -24.15 12.38
C PHE A 432 -8.96 -25.35 13.32
N GLN A 433 -7.87 -25.98 13.79
CA GLN A 433 -7.96 -27.08 14.76
C GLN A 433 -8.51 -26.61 16.11
N ARG A 434 -8.13 -25.42 16.58
CA ARG A 434 -8.68 -24.81 17.81
C ARG A 434 -10.21 -24.66 17.72
N ALA A 435 -10.73 -24.12 16.63
CA ALA A 435 -12.17 -23.97 16.42
C ALA A 435 -12.93 -25.30 16.38
N ARG A 436 -12.30 -26.35 15.84
CA ARG A 436 -12.91 -27.69 15.80
C ARG A 436 -12.88 -28.42 17.15
N ALA A 437 -11.87 -28.17 17.98
CA ALA A 437 -11.74 -28.79 19.29
C ALA A 437 -12.75 -28.22 20.31
N ALA A 438 -13.11 -26.94 20.20
CA ALA A 438 -14.10 -26.29 21.06
C ALA A 438 -15.48 -27.00 21.05
N ALA A 439 -15.84 -27.63 19.93
CA ALA A 439 -17.09 -28.37 19.73
C ALA A 439 -17.20 -29.70 20.52
N VAL A 440 -16.13 -30.18 21.14
CA VAL A 440 -16.03 -31.55 21.70
C VAL A 440 -16.22 -31.60 23.21
N VAL A 441 -16.49 -30.48 23.90
CA VAL A 441 -16.84 -30.50 25.33
C VAL A 441 -18.35 -30.68 25.48
N PRO A 442 -18.86 -31.87 25.87
CA PRO A 442 -20.28 -32.04 26.13
C PRO A 442 -20.64 -31.33 27.44
N ALA A 443 -21.83 -30.73 27.47
CA ALA A 443 -22.44 -30.16 28.67
C ALA A 443 -22.69 -31.19 29.78
#